data_AF-A0A7R9PG36-F1
#
_entry.id   AF-A0A7R9PG36-F1
#
_cell.length_a   1.000
_cell.length_b   1.000
_cell.length_c   1.000
_cell.angle_alpha   90.00
_cell.angle_beta   90.00
_cell.angle_gamma   90.00
#
_symmetry.space_group_name_H-M   'P 1'
#
loop_
_entity.id
_entity.type
_entity.pdbx_description
1 polymer ?
#
loop_
_entity_poly.entity_id
_entity_poly.type
_entity_poly.pdbx_seq_one_letter_code
_entity_poly.pdbx_strand_id
1 'polypeptide(L)'
;VFAVQWEQNQGRCGVCGDPFHFIDPRPHEAGGQYAKGIIGRHYTSGQEIDVEVELTANHWGRFEMYLCPNNNPREEATQSCFDR
;
A
#
# COMPACT_ATOMS: atom_id res chain seq x y z
N VAL A 1 -11.77 12.73 0.95
CA VAL A 1 -10.91 11.78 0.21
C VAL A 1 -10.58 12.28 -1.21
N PHE A 2 -11.51 12.91 -1.94
CA PHE A 2 -11.21 13.50 -3.25
C PHE A 2 -10.34 14.77 -3.19
N ALA A 3 -10.71 15.77 -2.37
CA ALA A 3 -10.04 17.08 -2.36
C ALA A 3 -8.53 17.00 -2.08
N VAL A 4 -8.10 16.22 -1.08
CA VAL A 4 -6.68 16.10 -0.75
C VAL A 4 -5.88 15.38 -1.84
N GLN A 5 -6.37 14.25 -2.35
CA GLN A 5 -5.65 13.51 -3.38
C GLN A 5 -5.56 14.31 -4.68
N TRP A 6 -6.70 14.83 -5.17
CA TRP A 6 -6.78 15.42 -6.51
C TRP A 6 -6.47 16.92 -6.54
N GLU A 7 -7.03 17.71 -5.63
CA GLU A 7 -6.85 19.17 -5.65
C GLU A 7 -5.50 19.58 -5.06
N GLN A 8 -5.07 18.97 -3.94
CA GLN A 8 -3.81 19.31 -3.28
C GLN A 8 -2.63 18.48 -3.79
N ASN A 9 -2.79 17.15 -3.87
CA ASN A 9 -1.68 16.24 -4.19
C ASN A 9 -1.56 15.90 -5.68
N GLN A 10 -2.41 16.48 -6.54
CA GLN A 10 -2.38 16.30 -8.00
C GLN A 10 -2.56 14.84 -8.44
N GLY A 11 -3.49 14.14 -7.79
CA GLY A 11 -3.79 12.72 -8.03
C GLY A 11 -2.85 11.75 -7.30
N ARG A 12 -1.75 12.23 -6.71
CA ARG A 12 -0.76 11.37 -6.06
C ARG A 12 -1.23 10.84 -4.72
N CYS A 13 -0.80 9.61 -4.43
CA CYS A 13 -1.04 8.88 -3.19
C CYS A 13 0.30 8.28 -2.70
N GLY A 14 0.47 8.09 -1.39
CA GLY A 14 1.53 7.23 -0.87
C GLY A 14 1.29 5.76 -1.26
N VAL A 15 2.35 4.97 -1.34
CA VAL A 15 2.26 3.57 -1.84
C VAL A 15 1.39 2.67 -0.95
N CYS A 16 1.25 3.03 0.33
CA CYS A 16 0.41 2.34 1.31
C CYS A 16 -0.92 3.08 1.62
N GLY A 17 -1.33 4.04 0.78
CA GLY A 17 -2.62 4.74 0.91
C GLY A 17 -2.60 6.02 1.74
N ASP A 18 -1.46 6.38 2.32
CA ASP A 18 -1.29 7.62 3.08
C ASP A 18 -1.36 8.87 2.17
N PRO A 19 -1.80 10.04 2.68
CA PRO A 19 -1.75 11.29 1.93
C PRO A 19 -0.33 11.59 1.45
N PHE A 20 -0.18 11.87 0.15
CA PHE A 20 1.12 12.06 -0.47
C PHE A 20 1.98 13.15 0.19
N HIS A 21 1.38 14.23 0.68
CA HIS A 21 2.08 15.36 1.31
C HIS A 21 2.54 15.12 2.75
N PHE A 22 2.24 13.96 3.35
CA PHE A 22 2.78 13.63 4.67
C PHE A 22 4.31 13.52 4.60
N ILE A 23 4.97 13.91 5.69
CA ILE A 23 6.43 13.84 5.81
C ILE A 23 6.83 12.37 5.89
N ASP A 24 7.85 11.98 5.13
CA ASP A 24 8.38 10.62 5.17
C ASP A 24 9.12 10.33 6.51
N PRO A 25 9.01 9.10 7.05
CA PRO A 25 8.17 8.01 6.55
C PRO A 25 6.69 8.26 6.88
N ARG A 26 5.82 8.04 5.88
CA ARG A 26 4.38 8.10 6.12
C ARG A 26 3.96 7.00 7.10
N PRO A 27 2.86 7.16 7.86
CA PRO A 27 2.52 6.25 8.95
C PRO A 27 2.48 4.76 8.59
N HIS A 28 2.06 4.41 7.37
CA HIS A 28 1.95 3.01 6.89
C HIS A 28 3.12 2.56 6.01
N GLU A 29 4.10 3.41 5.77
CA GLU A 29 5.32 3.10 5.03
C GLU A 29 6.47 2.71 5.98
N ALA A 30 7.48 1.99 5.50
CA ALA A 30 8.60 1.46 6.25
C ALA A 30 9.27 2.51 7.14
N GLY A 31 9.36 2.22 8.45
CA GLY A 31 9.84 3.18 9.46
C GLY A 31 8.76 4.10 10.04
N GLY A 32 7.55 4.07 9.47
CA GLY A 32 6.36 4.73 9.99
C GLY A 32 5.78 4.06 11.23
N GLN A 33 4.79 4.71 11.84
CA GLN A 33 4.18 4.28 13.10
C GLN A 33 3.58 2.86 13.05
N TYR A 34 3.04 2.46 11.90
CA TYR A 34 2.33 1.19 11.71
C TYR A 34 3.17 0.13 10.99
N ALA A 35 4.14 0.53 10.16
CA ALA A 35 5.00 -0.39 9.41
C ALA A 35 6.19 -0.92 10.24
N LYS A 36 5.88 -1.83 11.17
CA LYS A 36 6.85 -2.38 12.14
C LYS A 36 7.75 -3.49 11.59
N GLY A 37 7.65 -3.83 10.30
CA GLY A 37 8.40 -4.93 9.69
C GLY A 37 7.99 -6.33 10.16
N ILE A 38 6.76 -6.48 10.67
CA ILE A 38 6.21 -7.76 11.16
C ILE A 38 5.59 -8.50 9.98
N ILE A 39 6.02 -9.73 9.73
CA ILE A 39 5.46 -10.59 8.68
C ILE A 39 4.12 -11.17 9.16
N GLY A 40 3.03 -10.77 8.48
CA GLY A 40 1.68 -11.23 8.82
C GLY A 40 1.38 -12.67 8.42
N ARG A 41 1.92 -13.13 7.27
CA ARG A 41 1.69 -14.47 6.71
C ARG A 41 2.89 -14.92 5.86
N HIS A 42 3.07 -16.24 5.74
CA HIS A 42 4.07 -16.86 4.87
C HIS A 42 3.36 -17.71 3.81
N TYR A 43 3.82 -17.61 2.57
CA TYR A 43 3.28 -18.33 1.42
C TYR A 43 4.41 -18.98 0.63
N THR A 44 4.07 -19.96 -0.20
CA THR A 44 4.99 -20.57 -1.16
C THR A 44 4.78 -19.99 -2.57
N SER A 45 5.83 -19.98 -3.39
CA SER A 45 5.73 -19.47 -4.76
C SER A 45 4.72 -20.30 -5.57
N GLY A 46 3.78 -19.63 -6.25
CA GLY A 46 2.70 -20.27 -7.00
C GLY A 46 1.54 -20.78 -6.16
N GLN A 47 1.53 -20.52 -4.84
CA GLN A 47 0.41 -20.88 -3.98
C GLN A 47 -0.83 -20.03 -4.32
N GLU A 48 -1.97 -20.69 -4.50
CA GLU A 48 -3.28 -20.01 -4.51
C GLU A 48 -3.61 -19.54 -3.09
N ILE A 49 -3.98 -18.26 -2.95
CA ILE A 49 -4.28 -17.64 -1.67
C ILE A 49 -5.66 -17.00 -1.69
N ASP A 50 -6.37 -17.10 -0.57
CA ASP A 50 -7.60 -16.36 -0.33
C ASP A 50 -7.28 -14.99 0.26
N VAL A 51 -7.69 -13.92 -0.44
CA VAL A 51 -7.59 -12.54 0.02
C VAL A 51 -8.99 -12.01 0.30
N GLU A 52 -9.24 -11.61 1.54
CA GLU A 52 -10.52 -11.04 1.98
C GLU A 52 -10.43 -9.51 2.06
N VAL A 53 -11.44 -8.83 1.52
CA VAL A 53 -11.59 -7.37 1.60
C VAL A 53 -12.87 -7.04 2.35
N GLU A 54 -12.74 -6.38 3.50
CA GLU A 54 -13.89 -5.91 4.28
C GLU A 54 -14.45 -4.60 3.65
N LEU A 55 -15.64 -4.69 3.06
CA LEU A 55 -16.32 -3.55 2.45
C LEU A 55 -17.30 -2.90 3.45
N THR A 56 -16.93 -1.75 4.00
CA THR A 56 -17.79 -0.99 4.93
C THR A 56 -18.77 -0.05 4.23
N ALA A 57 -18.47 0.37 3.00
CA ALA A 57 -19.33 1.18 2.14
C ALA A 57 -19.11 0.83 0.66
N ASN A 58 -20.19 0.66 -0.10
CA ASN A 58 -20.10 0.28 -1.51
C ASN A 58 -19.97 1.51 -2.42
N HIS A 59 -18.79 1.65 -3.04
CA HIS A 59 -18.46 2.74 -3.97
C HIS A 59 -18.30 2.28 -5.44
N TRP A 60 -18.69 1.04 -5.76
CA TRP A 60 -18.52 0.43 -7.09
C TRP A 60 -17.03 0.30 -7.51
N GLY A 61 -16.76 -0.23 -8.71
CA GLY A 61 -15.40 -0.35 -9.26
C GLY A 61 -14.80 -1.76 -9.15
N ARG A 62 -13.47 -1.83 -9.02
CA ARG A 62 -12.70 -3.08 -8.96
C ARG A 62 -11.49 -2.95 -8.03
N PHE A 63 -11.04 -4.08 -7.48
CA PHE A 63 -9.79 -4.18 -6.75
C PHE A 63 -8.71 -4.77 -7.64
N GLU A 64 -7.49 -4.28 -7.49
CA GLU A 64 -6.30 -4.83 -8.13
C GLU A 64 -5.24 -5.09 -7.05
N MET A 65 -4.46 -6.14 -7.24
CA MET A 65 -3.42 -6.54 -6.30
C MET A 65 -2.12 -6.75 -7.06
N TYR A 66 -1.05 -6.18 -6.53
CA TYR A 66 0.29 -6.21 -7.11
C TYR A 66 1.28 -6.63 -6.02
N LEU A 67 2.39 -7.26 -6.42
CA LEU A 67 3.39 -7.77 -5.47
C LEU A 67 4.77 -7.21 -5.82
N CYS A 68 5.38 -6.51 -4.87
CA CYS A 68 6.78 -6.07 -4.96
C CYS A 68 7.68 -7.02 -4.15
N PRO A 69 8.75 -7.59 -4.74
CA PRO A 69 9.77 -8.31 -3.98
C PRO A 69 10.63 -7.34 -3.15
N ASN A 70 10.19 -7.02 -1.94
CA ASN A 70 10.92 -6.20 -0.97
C ASN A 70 11.60 -7.07 0.10
N ASN A 71 12.92 -7.24 0.00
CA ASN A 71 13.71 -8.06 0.93
C ASN A 71 14.23 -7.29 2.15
N ASN A 72 13.89 -6.00 2.30
CA ASN A 72 14.29 -5.18 3.44
C ASN A 72 13.06 -4.49 4.06
N PRO A 73 12.58 -4.94 5.24
CA PRO A 73 11.40 -4.35 5.88
C PRO A 73 11.63 -2.93 6.43
N ARG A 74 12.84 -2.39 6.32
CA ARG A 74 13.19 -1.00 6.71
C ARG A 74 13.23 -0.05 5.51
N GLU A 75 13.09 -0.57 4.30
CA GLU A 75 13.05 0.23 3.08
C GLU A 75 11.67 0.12 2.45
N GLU A 76 11.10 1.25 2.06
CA GLU A 76 9.77 1.27 1.45
C GLU A 76 9.83 0.82 -0.01
N ALA A 77 8.79 0.11 -0.47
CA ALA A 77 8.67 -0.29 -1.85
C ALA A 77 8.32 0.92 -2.74
N THR A 78 8.78 0.92 -3.99
CA THR A 78 8.39 1.95 -4.96
C THR A 78 7.17 1.50 -5.77
N GLN A 79 6.38 2.46 -6.26
CA GLN A 79 5.27 2.16 -7.19
C GLN A 79 5.77 1.36 -8.42
N SER A 80 6.94 1.73 -8.95
CA SER A 80 7.58 1.02 -10.06
C SER A 80 8.05 -0.41 -9.75
N CYS A 81 8.01 -0.83 -8.48
CA CYS A 81 8.22 -2.23 -8.10
C CYS A 81 6.93 -3.03 -8.21
N PHE A 82 5.79 -2.42 -7.86
CA PHE A 82 4.47 -3.04 -7.94
C PHE A 82 3.95 -3.14 -9.38
N ASP A 83 4.25 -2.14 -10.21
CA ASP A 83 3.79 -2.07 -11.61
C ASP A 83 4.50 -3.05 -12.57
N ARG A 84 5.29 -4.00 -12.03
CA ARG A 84 6.11 -4.94 -12.83
C ARG A 84 5.35 -6.17 -13.28
#